data_AF-A0A2H6N3P3-F1
#
_entry.id   AF-A0A2H6N3P3-F1
#
_cell.length_a   1.000
_cell.length_b   1.000
_cell.length_c   1.000
_cell.angle_alpha   90.00
_cell.angle_beta   90.00
_cell.angle_gamma   90.00
#
_symmetry.space_group_name_H-M   'P 1'
#
loop_
_entity.id
_entity.type
_entity.pdbx_description
1 polymer ?
#
loop_
_entity_poly.entity_id
_entity_poly.type
_entity_poly.pdbx_seq_one_letter_code
_entity_poly.pdbx_strand_id
1 'polypeptide(L)'
;STWGLQEMEAEQRAWYPSLKEMQQSLDAKESEAEALQRQKDEIIAAKMAKMPQMIEDWQRGKRQRKLKEQQEKERRRLLLAEAREQYGYHLDHHSPEFQEMVVEREKLKRMEQKEEKKRMRGILAKKAMESKILASSPESKEEMAEEKET
;
A
#
# COMPACT_ATOMS: atom_id res chain seq x y z
N SER A 1 1.34 61.34 52.41
CA SER A 1 0.33 60.28 52.48
C SER A 1 0.94 58.99 51.97
N THR A 2 0.93 57.92 52.77
CA THR A 2 1.48 56.60 52.42
C THR A 2 0.78 55.94 51.22
N TRP A 3 -0.49 56.31 51.01
CA TRP A 3 -1.33 55.82 49.93
C TRP A 3 -0.77 56.07 48.51
N GLY A 4 -0.23 57.26 48.23
CA GLY A 4 0.30 57.58 46.89
C GLY A 4 1.64 56.90 46.56
N LEU A 5 2.43 56.54 47.58
CA LEU A 5 3.66 55.76 47.36
C LEU A 5 3.33 54.31 47.00
N GLN A 6 2.33 53.75 47.68
CA GLN A 6 1.88 52.38 47.46
C GLN A 6 1.29 52.20 46.06
N GLU A 7 0.57 53.22 45.56
CA GLU A 7 0.04 53.26 44.20
C GLU A 7 1.16 53.32 43.15
N MET A 8 2.18 54.18 43.35
CA MET A 8 3.34 54.23 42.45
C MET A 8 4.16 52.92 42.44
N GLU A 9 4.33 52.26 43.59
CA GLU A 9 4.99 50.95 43.66
C GLU A 9 4.19 49.85 42.95
N ALA A 10 2.86 49.91 43.04
CA ALA A 10 1.98 48.96 42.35
C ALA A 10 2.03 49.15 40.83
N GLU A 11 1.99 50.40 40.34
CA GLU A 11 2.18 50.72 38.93
C GLU A 11 3.56 50.28 38.42
N GLN A 12 4.61 50.53 39.21
CA GLN A 12 5.97 50.13 38.84
C GLN A 12 6.07 48.61 38.68
N ARG A 13 5.52 47.83 39.62
CA ARG A 13 5.53 46.37 39.53
C ARG A 13 4.65 45.82 38.39
N ALA A 14 3.56 46.51 38.07
CA ALA A 14 2.67 46.09 37.00
C ALA A 14 3.30 46.27 35.60
N TRP A 15 4.07 47.35 35.39
CA TRP A 15 4.60 47.70 34.08
C TRP A 15 6.09 47.38 33.90
N TYR A 16 6.87 47.37 34.98
CA TYR A 16 8.32 47.18 34.95
C TYR A 16 8.69 45.92 35.75
N PRO A 17 8.69 44.75 35.09
CA PRO A 17 9.14 43.53 35.73
C PRO A 17 10.62 43.64 36.12
N SER A 18 11.00 42.88 37.13
CA SER A 18 12.40 42.74 37.52
C SER A 18 13.22 42.05 36.42
N LEU A 19 14.53 42.30 36.41
CA LEU A 19 15.44 41.65 35.47
C LEU A 19 15.36 40.11 35.54
N LYS A 20 15.16 39.57 36.74
CA LYS A 20 15.03 38.12 36.97
C LYS A 20 13.78 37.55 36.30
N GLU A 21 12.64 38.24 36.42
CA GLU A 21 11.39 37.83 35.76
C GLU A 21 11.52 37.92 34.25
N MET A 22 12.20 38.95 33.74
CA MET A 22 12.48 39.08 32.31
C MET A 22 13.33 37.92 31.78
N GLN A 23 14.42 37.57 32.48
CA GLN A 23 15.27 36.41 32.13
C GLN A 23 14.46 35.10 32.12
N GLN A 24 13.69 34.84 33.16
CA GLN A 24 12.83 33.64 33.23
C GLN A 24 11.82 33.60 32.07
N SER A 25 11.27 34.73 31.67
CA SER A 25 10.34 34.79 30.53
C SER A 25 11.02 34.53 29.19
N LEU A 26 12.29 34.94 29.04
CA LEU A 26 13.08 34.66 27.84
C LEU A 26 13.45 33.18 27.78
N ASP A 27 13.96 32.61 28.88
CA ASP A 27 14.28 31.19 29.00
C ASP A 27 13.06 30.31 28.68
N ALA A 28 11.88 30.70 29.20
CA ALA A 28 10.63 30.01 28.91
C ALA A 28 10.29 30.05 27.41
N LYS A 29 10.34 31.24 26.79
CA LYS A 29 10.08 31.40 25.35
C LYS A 29 11.07 30.64 24.47
N GLU A 30 12.35 30.64 24.84
CA GLU A 30 13.38 29.89 24.12
C GLU A 30 13.12 28.39 24.22
N SER A 31 12.81 27.88 25.42
CA SER A 31 12.49 26.47 25.61
C SER A 31 11.24 26.01 24.83
N GLU A 32 10.20 26.86 24.77
CA GLU A 32 9.00 26.61 23.97
C GLU A 32 9.31 26.59 22.47
N ALA A 33 10.11 27.55 21.99
CA ALA A 33 10.55 27.61 20.60
C ALA A 33 11.38 26.38 20.21
N GLU A 34 12.31 25.97 21.07
CA GLU A 34 13.10 24.74 20.86
C GLU A 34 12.22 23.50 20.82
N ALA A 35 11.26 23.37 21.75
CA ALA A 35 10.33 22.24 21.77
C ALA A 35 9.51 22.18 20.47
N LEU A 36 9.03 23.32 19.97
CA LEU A 36 8.30 23.39 18.71
C LEU A 36 9.17 23.00 17.51
N GLN A 37 10.44 23.42 17.47
CA GLN A 37 11.36 23.03 16.40
C GLN A 37 11.64 21.53 16.45
N ARG A 38 11.91 20.96 17.62
CA ARG A 38 12.11 19.51 17.79
C ARG A 38 10.90 18.72 17.29
N GLN A 39 9.68 19.12 17.64
CA GLN A 39 8.47 18.45 17.15
C GLN A 39 8.35 18.52 15.62
N LYS A 40 8.67 19.67 15.01
CA LYS A 40 8.67 19.81 13.55
C LYS A 40 9.71 18.87 12.92
N ASP A 41 10.91 18.85 13.46
CA ASP A 41 12.02 18.05 12.96
C ASP A 41 11.72 16.54 13.09
N GLU A 42 11.11 16.10 14.19
CA GLU A 42 10.65 14.73 14.38
C GLU A 42 9.62 14.31 13.32
N ILE A 43 8.64 15.18 13.05
CA ILE A 43 7.62 14.92 12.02
C ILE A 43 8.28 14.86 10.63
N ILE A 44 9.21 15.76 10.34
CA ILE A 44 9.94 15.78 9.07
C ILE A 44 10.77 14.50 8.95
N ALA A 45 11.52 14.12 9.98
CA ALA A 45 12.34 12.91 9.99
C ALA A 45 11.49 11.65 9.78
N ALA A 46 10.35 11.53 10.47
CA ALA A 46 9.43 10.41 10.30
C ALA A 46 8.88 10.32 8.87
N LYS A 47 8.52 11.46 8.26
CA LYS A 47 8.06 11.49 6.86
C LYS A 47 9.19 11.13 5.91
N MET A 48 10.38 11.71 6.10
CA MET A 48 11.55 11.45 5.27
C MET A 48 11.99 9.99 5.32
N ALA A 49 11.88 9.32 6.47
CA ALA A 49 12.13 7.88 6.60
C ALA A 49 11.19 7.03 5.74
N LYS A 50 9.93 7.47 5.55
CA LYS A 50 8.94 6.78 4.71
C LYS A 50 9.06 7.09 3.22
N MET A 51 9.70 8.20 2.85
CA MET A 51 9.78 8.66 1.46
C MET A 51 10.43 7.66 0.49
N PRO A 52 11.54 6.96 0.81
CA PRO A 52 12.15 6.00 -0.11
C PRO A 52 11.17 4.89 -0.55
N GLN A 53 10.42 4.33 0.40
CA GLN A 53 9.39 3.34 0.10
C GLN A 53 8.31 3.91 -0.82
N MET A 54 7.83 5.13 -0.54
CA MET A 54 6.83 5.79 -1.38
C MET A 54 7.33 6.04 -2.81
N ILE A 55 8.62 6.38 -2.97
CA ILE A 55 9.24 6.56 -4.29
C ILE A 55 9.28 5.23 -5.04
N GLU A 56 9.69 4.14 -4.39
CA GLU A 56 9.71 2.81 -5.00
C GLU A 56 8.31 2.35 -5.43
N ASP A 57 7.31 2.56 -4.57
CA ASP A 57 5.92 2.23 -4.86
C ASP A 57 5.39 3.07 -6.04
N TRP A 58 5.73 4.34 -6.10
CA TRP A 58 5.38 5.21 -7.23
C TRP A 58 6.04 4.75 -8.54
N GLN A 59 7.33 4.42 -8.51
CA GLN A 59 8.05 3.90 -9.68
C GLN A 59 7.50 2.54 -10.13
N ARG A 60 7.16 1.66 -9.18
CA ARG A 60 6.48 0.38 -9.44
C ARG A 60 5.13 0.61 -10.10
N GLY A 61 4.32 1.52 -9.54
CA GLY A 61 3.03 1.91 -10.11
C GLY A 61 3.15 2.45 -11.54
N LYS A 62 4.16 3.30 -11.80
CA LYS A 62 4.44 3.83 -13.14
C LYS A 62 4.79 2.72 -14.14
N ARG A 63 5.66 1.79 -13.76
CA ARG A 63 6.02 0.62 -14.59
C ARG A 63 4.81 -0.28 -14.86
N GLN A 64 4.00 -0.58 -13.84
CA GLN A 64 2.80 -1.39 -13.99
C GLN A 64 1.76 -0.73 -14.92
N ARG A 65 1.56 0.58 -14.81
CA ARG A 65 0.67 1.32 -15.73
C ARG A 65 1.15 1.23 -17.17
N LYS A 66 2.45 1.45 -17.41
CA LYS A 66 3.05 1.33 -18.75
C LYS A 66 2.89 -0.09 -19.30
N LEU A 67 3.13 -1.12 -18.48
CA LEU A 67 2.96 -2.50 -18.89
C LEU A 67 1.51 -2.83 -19.23
N LYS A 68 0.55 -2.40 -18.41
CA LYS A 68 -0.89 -2.57 -18.69
C LYS A 68 -1.31 -1.88 -19.97
N GLU A 69 -0.83 -0.66 -20.21
CA GLU A 69 -1.10 0.06 -21.46
C GLU A 69 -0.54 -0.68 -22.68
N GLN A 70 0.67 -1.22 -22.60
CA GLN A 70 1.24 -2.05 -23.66
C GLN A 70 0.44 -3.33 -23.88
N GLN A 71 0.06 -4.02 -22.82
CA GLN A 71 -0.78 -5.23 -22.90
C GLN A 71 -2.16 -4.92 -23.50
N GLU A 72 -2.77 -3.79 -23.17
CA GLU A 72 -4.02 -3.36 -23.80
C GLU A 72 -3.84 -3.02 -25.27
N LYS A 73 -2.75 -2.34 -25.65
CA LYS A 73 -2.44 -2.06 -27.06
C LYS A 73 -2.28 -3.34 -27.87
N GLU A 74 -1.52 -4.31 -27.36
CA GLU A 74 -1.36 -5.61 -28.00
C GLU A 74 -2.68 -6.40 -28.04
N ARG A 75 -3.46 -6.40 -26.94
CA ARG A 75 -4.80 -7.02 -26.91
C ARG A 75 -5.70 -6.43 -27.99
N ARG A 76 -5.74 -5.10 -28.11
CA ARG A 76 -6.52 -4.40 -29.15
C ARG A 76 -6.00 -4.77 -30.53
N ARG A 77 -4.69 -4.74 -30.75
CA ARG A 77 -4.07 -5.14 -32.03
C ARG A 77 -4.47 -6.55 -32.46
N LEU A 78 -4.43 -7.51 -31.54
CA LEU A 78 -4.85 -8.90 -31.81
C LEU A 78 -6.34 -8.98 -32.15
N LEU A 79 -7.21 -8.29 -31.41
CA LEU A 79 -8.64 -8.25 -31.69
C LEU A 79 -8.93 -7.67 -33.09
N LEU A 80 -8.16 -6.66 -33.52
CA LEU A 80 -8.31 -6.07 -34.84
C LEU A 80 -7.78 -6.96 -35.96
N ALA A 81 -6.70 -7.71 -35.72
CA ALA A 81 -6.21 -8.69 -36.68
C ALA A 81 -7.25 -9.80 -36.91
N GLU A 82 -7.81 -10.34 -35.81
CA GLU A 82 -8.85 -11.38 -35.87
C GLU A 82 -10.13 -10.86 -36.56
N ALA A 83 -10.57 -9.64 -36.24
CA ALA A 83 -11.70 -9.02 -36.93
C ALA A 83 -11.45 -8.86 -38.43
N ARG A 84 -10.23 -8.49 -38.83
CA ARG A 84 -9.86 -8.37 -40.26
C ARG A 84 -9.86 -9.72 -40.96
N GLU A 85 -9.49 -10.81 -40.27
CA GLU A 85 -9.54 -12.16 -40.85
C GLU A 85 -10.98 -12.65 -41.06
N GLN A 86 -11.88 -12.37 -40.13
CA GLN A 86 -13.27 -12.82 -40.20
C GLN A 86 -14.13 -11.96 -41.13
N TYR A 87 -13.96 -10.63 -41.08
CA TYR A 87 -14.88 -9.68 -41.71
C TYR A 87 -14.21 -8.75 -42.73
N GLY A 88 -12.89 -8.83 -42.92
CA GLY A 88 -12.14 -8.01 -43.86
C GLY A 88 -11.74 -6.62 -43.34
N TYR A 89 -11.15 -5.80 -44.22
CA TYR A 89 -10.52 -4.51 -43.86
C TYR A 89 -11.48 -3.34 -43.59
N HIS A 90 -12.79 -3.52 -43.80
CA HIS A 90 -13.80 -2.45 -43.71
C HIS A 90 -14.51 -2.33 -42.36
N LEU A 91 -14.11 -3.13 -41.37
CA LEU A 91 -14.80 -3.17 -40.09
C LEU A 91 -14.37 -2.04 -39.14
N ASP A 92 -15.32 -1.19 -38.76
CA ASP A 92 -15.15 -0.15 -37.73
C ASP A 92 -15.38 -0.72 -36.33
N HIS A 93 -14.68 -0.20 -35.32
CA HIS A 93 -14.79 -0.66 -33.92
C HIS A 93 -16.16 -0.35 -33.31
N HIS A 94 -16.88 0.62 -33.87
CA HIS A 94 -18.23 0.97 -33.43
C HIS A 94 -19.32 0.10 -34.09
N SER A 95 -18.96 -0.71 -35.09
CA SER A 95 -19.91 -1.59 -35.76
C SER A 95 -20.50 -2.63 -34.78
N PRO A 96 -21.78 -3.00 -34.95
CA PRO A 96 -22.43 -4.00 -34.10
C PRO A 96 -21.75 -5.37 -34.22
N GLU A 97 -21.30 -5.75 -35.42
CA GLU A 97 -20.57 -7.01 -35.67
C GLU A 97 -19.27 -7.11 -34.86
N PHE A 98 -18.51 -6.01 -34.78
CA PHE A 98 -17.31 -5.96 -33.94
C PHE A 98 -17.63 -6.12 -32.45
N GLN A 99 -18.70 -5.48 -31.99
CA GLN A 99 -19.12 -5.56 -30.59
C GLN A 99 -19.56 -6.98 -30.22
N GLU A 100 -20.31 -7.66 -31.09
CA GLU A 100 -20.71 -9.06 -30.91
C GLU A 100 -19.50 -9.98 -30.87
N MET A 101 -18.55 -9.84 -31.80
CA MET A 101 -17.31 -10.61 -31.81
C MET A 101 -16.51 -10.44 -30.51
N VAL A 102 -16.37 -9.20 -30.02
CA VAL A 102 -15.68 -8.92 -28.76
C VAL A 102 -16.40 -9.59 -27.58
N VAL A 103 -17.74 -9.51 -27.53
CA VAL A 103 -18.56 -10.15 -26.49
C VAL A 103 -18.39 -11.67 -26.50
N GLU A 104 -18.42 -12.32 -27.66
CA GLU A 104 -18.18 -13.76 -27.76
C GLU A 104 -16.79 -14.15 -27.29
N ARG A 105 -15.75 -13.36 -27.63
CA ARG A 105 -14.38 -13.62 -27.16
C ARG A 105 -14.25 -13.46 -25.65
N GLU A 106 -14.94 -12.48 -25.05
CA GLU A 106 -14.95 -12.32 -23.59
C GLU A 106 -15.69 -13.46 -22.88
N LYS A 107 -16.78 -13.99 -23.48
CA LYS A 107 -17.45 -15.19 -22.98
C LYS A 107 -16.50 -16.40 -23.01
N LEU A 108 -15.82 -16.65 -24.13
CA LEU A 108 -14.86 -17.75 -24.27
C LEU A 108 -13.73 -17.65 -23.23
N LYS A 109 -13.09 -16.48 -23.10
CA LYS A 109 -12.05 -16.25 -22.09
C LYS A 109 -12.55 -16.47 -20.66
N ARG A 110 -13.78 -16.05 -20.36
CA ARG A 110 -14.38 -16.26 -19.03
C ARG A 110 -14.66 -17.74 -18.76
N MET A 111 -15.02 -18.52 -19.77
CA MET A 111 -15.21 -19.96 -19.65
C MET A 111 -13.87 -20.67 -19.44
N GLU A 112 -12.85 -20.35 -20.23
CA GLU A 112 -11.48 -20.86 -20.07
C GLU A 112 -10.93 -20.57 -18.66
N GLN A 113 -11.04 -19.33 -18.18
CA GLN A 113 -10.60 -18.95 -16.83
C GLN A 113 -11.34 -19.72 -15.73
N LYS A 114 -12.65 -19.96 -15.89
CA LYS A 114 -13.43 -20.77 -14.95
C LYS A 114 -12.94 -22.21 -14.93
N GLU A 115 -12.66 -22.79 -16.09
CA GLU A 115 -12.13 -24.15 -16.20
C GLU A 115 -10.72 -24.27 -15.60
N GLU A 116 -9.82 -23.34 -15.92
CA GLU A 116 -8.47 -23.32 -15.37
C GLU A 116 -8.50 -23.18 -13.85
N LYS A 117 -9.35 -22.30 -13.32
CA LYS A 117 -9.55 -22.16 -11.87
C LYS A 117 -10.09 -23.45 -11.23
N LYS A 118 -11.00 -24.17 -11.90
CA LYS A 118 -11.47 -25.49 -11.43
C LYS A 118 -10.34 -26.51 -11.44
N ARG A 119 -9.53 -26.57 -12.50
CA ARG A 119 -8.36 -27.47 -12.62
C ARG A 119 -7.35 -27.19 -11.50
N MET A 120 -6.98 -25.94 -11.28
CA MET A 120 -6.04 -25.54 -10.22
C MET A 120 -6.56 -25.88 -8.82
N ARG A 121 -7.85 -25.67 -8.55
CA ARG A 121 -8.47 -26.09 -7.28
C ARG A 121 -8.41 -27.62 -7.10
N GLY A 122 -8.67 -28.38 -8.17
CA GLY A 122 -8.55 -29.83 -8.14
C GLY A 122 -7.11 -30.29 -7.85
N ILE A 123 -6.12 -29.66 -8.48
CA ILE A 123 -4.70 -29.96 -8.24
C ILE A 123 -4.30 -29.62 -6.80
N LEU A 124 -4.71 -28.47 -6.28
CA LEU A 124 -4.43 -28.07 -4.90
C LEU A 124 -5.10 -29.01 -3.88
N ALA A 125 -6.35 -29.43 -4.13
CA ALA A 125 -7.06 -30.37 -3.28
C ALA A 125 -6.40 -31.76 -3.28
N LYS A 126 -5.96 -32.25 -4.45
CA LYS A 126 -5.18 -33.49 -4.57
C LYS A 126 -3.86 -33.39 -3.82
N LYS A 127 -3.11 -32.31 -4.02
CA LYS A 127 -1.84 -32.06 -3.30
C LYS A 127 -2.04 -31.97 -1.79
N ALA A 128 -3.13 -31.34 -1.34
CA ALA A 128 -3.49 -31.29 0.08
C ALA A 128 -3.83 -32.68 0.64
N MET A 129 -4.59 -33.50 -0.10
CA MET A 129 -4.87 -34.88 0.26
C MET A 129 -3.59 -35.74 0.30
N GLU A 130 -2.70 -35.60 -0.68
CA GLU A 130 -1.40 -36.27 -0.69
C GLU A 130 -0.53 -35.87 0.51
N SER A 131 -0.46 -34.58 0.84
CA SER A 131 0.25 -34.12 2.05
C SER A 131 -0.36 -34.65 3.34
N LYS A 132 -1.69 -34.84 3.37
CA LYS A 132 -2.40 -35.37 4.54
C LYS A 132 -2.24 -36.89 4.68
N ILE A 133 -2.22 -37.62 3.56
CA ILE A 133 -1.93 -39.06 3.49
C ILE A 133 -0.46 -39.31 3.87
N LEU A 134 0.46 -38.47 3.39
CA LEU A 134 1.88 -38.54 3.76
C LEU A 134 2.09 -38.25 5.26
N ALA A 135 1.36 -37.27 5.81
CA ALA A 135 1.37 -36.98 7.24
C ALA A 135 0.62 -38.02 8.11
N SER A 136 -0.20 -38.89 7.51
CA SER A 136 -0.88 -39.99 8.20
C SER A 136 -0.30 -41.38 7.89
N SER A 137 0.80 -41.47 7.13
CA SER A 137 1.49 -42.72 6.86
C SER A 137 2.23 -43.17 8.13
N PRO A 138 2.09 -44.44 8.57
CA PRO A 138 2.49 -44.91 9.89
C PRO A 138 3.99 -45.22 10.05
N GLU A 139 4.90 -44.67 9.27
CA GLU A 139 6.34 -44.97 9.42
C GLU A 139 7.01 -44.22 10.58
N SER A 140 6.36 -43.21 11.18
CA SER A 140 6.86 -42.53 12.39
C SER A 140 6.27 -43.07 13.71
N LYS A 141 5.48 -44.15 13.65
CA LYS A 141 4.99 -44.86 14.85
C LYS A 141 5.69 -46.19 15.11
N GLU A 142 6.46 -46.73 14.16
CA GLU A 142 7.22 -47.96 14.37
C GLU A 142 8.63 -47.68 14.96
N GLU A 143 9.31 -46.58 14.60
CA GLU A 143 10.62 -46.27 15.23
C GLU A 143 10.52 -45.89 16.73
N MET A 144 9.34 -45.52 17.23
CA MET A 144 9.12 -45.22 18.66
C MET A 144 8.59 -46.41 19.47
N ALA A 145 8.41 -47.57 18.84
CA ALA A 145 8.04 -48.81 19.53
C ALA A 145 9.26 -49.72 19.77
N GLU A 146 10.31 -49.62 18.94
CA GLU A 146 11.50 -50.48 19.04
C GLU A 146 12.53 -49.96 20.05
N GLU A 147 12.59 -48.65 20.34
CA GLU A 147 13.51 -48.10 21.36
C GLU A 147 13.05 -48.24 22.82
N LYS A 148 11.88 -48.86 23.08
CA LYS A 148 11.39 -49.09 24.45
C LYS A 148 11.51 -50.53 24.95
N GLU A 149 12.05 -51.45 24.14
CA GLU A 149 12.24 -52.86 24.53
C GLU A 149 13.71 -53.31 24.67
N THR A 150 14.67 -52.38 24.77
CA THR A 150 16.08 -52.68 25.09
C THR A 150 16.61 -51.91 26.28
#